data_AF-A0A1M6V2N8-F1
#
_entry.id   AF-A0A1M6V2N8-F1
#
_cell.length_a   1.000
_cell.length_b   1.000
_cell.length_c   1.000
_cell.angle_alpha   90.00
_cell.angle_beta   90.00
_cell.angle_gamma   90.00
#
_symmetry.space_group_name_H-M   'P 1'
#
loop_
_entity.id
_entity.type
_entity.pdbx_description
1 polymer ?
#
loop_
_entity_poly.entity_id
_entity_poly.type
_entity_poly.pdbx_seq_one_letter_code
_entity_poly.pdbx_strand_id
1 'polypeptide(L)' 'MSGIRKPAVILADSMEEYMAPPNPYKNPPKSKLNLLELGRYARRVGKKIEELTAEEILQFKIG' A
#
# COMPACT_ATOMS: atom_id res chain seq x y z
N MET A 1 -39.76 -20.92 -19.12
CA MET A 1 -38.78 -19.82 -19.32
C MET A 1 -38.40 -19.29 -17.96
N SER A 2 -37.22 -19.69 -17.44
CA SER A 2 -36.70 -19.18 -16.16
C SER A 2 -36.07 -17.82 -16.41
N GLY A 3 -36.76 -16.76 -16.01
CA GLY A 3 -36.24 -15.40 -16.07
C GLY A 3 -35.19 -15.20 -14.99
N ILE A 4 -33.91 -15.31 -15.36
CA ILE A 4 -32.81 -14.86 -14.52
C ILE A 4 -32.99 -13.35 -14.34
N ARG A 5 -33.47 -12.93 -13.18
CA ARG A 5 -33.44 -11.53 -12.75
C ARG A 5 -31.97 -11.12 -12.68
N LYS A 6 -31.47 -10.43 -13.71
CA LYS A 6 -30.18 -9.74 -13.62
C LYS A 6 -30.29 -8.77 -12.44
N PRO A 7 -29.39 -8.80 -11.46
CA PRO A 7 -29.39 -7.78 -10.43
C PRO A 7 -29.23 -6.44 -11.14
N ALA A 8 -30.15 -5.51 -10.89
CA ALA A 8 -29.99 -4.13 -11.33
C ALA A 8 -28.66 -3.66 -10.72
N VAL A 9 -27.63 -3.58 -11.56
CA VAL A 9 -26.32 -3.10 -11.15
C VAL A 9 -26.56 -1.69 -10.64
N ILE A 10 -26.31 -1.47 -9.34
CA ILE A 10 -26.34 -0.15 -8.72
C ILE A 10 -25.14 0.62 -9.30
N LEU A 11 -25.29 1.09 -10.54
CA LEU A 11 -24.25 1.74 -11.32
C LEU A 11 -23.95 3.15 -10.80
N ALA A 12 -24.95 3.80 -10.19
CA ALA A 12 -24.85 5.18 -9.73
C ALA A 12 -23.72 5.35 -8.69
N ASP A 13 -23.72 4.54 -7.62
CA ASP A 13 -22.71 4.63 -6.56
C ASP A 13 -21.30 4.24 -7.05
N SER A 14 -21.21 3.36 -8.06
CA SER A 14 -19.93 2.97 -8.66
C SER A 14 -19.36 3.98 -9.67
N MET A 15 -20.19 4.88 -10.20
CA MET A 15 -19.76 5.82 -11.24
C MET A 15 -18.95 6.97 -10.66
N GLU A 16 -19.27 7.43 -9.45
CA GLU A 16 -18.51 8.47 -8.76
C GLU A 16 -17.07 8.03 -8.48
N GLU A 17 -16.88 6.79 -8.03
CA GLU A 17 -15.55 6.21 -7.79
C GLU A 17 -14.75 6.03 -9.09
N TYR A 18 -15.42 5.74 -10.21
CA TYR A 18 -14.82 5.64 -11.54
C TYR A 18 -14.45 7.00 -12.13
N MET A 19 -15.23 8.05 -11.86
CA MET A 19 -14.96 9.42 -12.32
C MET A 19 -14.00 10.20 -11.42
N ALA A 20 -13.72 9.71 -10.21
CA ALA A 20 -12.76 10.33 -9.31
C ALA A 20 -11.34 10.30 -9.91
N PRO A 21 -10.51 11.33 -9.66
CA PRO A 21 -9.10 11.28 -10.02
C PRO A 21 -8.43 10.03 -9.41
N PRO A 22 -7.55 9.34 -10.15
CA PRO A 22 -6.86 8.18 -9.62
C PRO A 22 -6.07 8.59 -8.37
N ASN A 23 -6.36 7.97 -7.25
CA ASN A 23 -5.63 8.19 -6.01
C ASN A 23 -4.40 7.25 -5.99
N PRO A 24 -3.17 7.76 -6.16
CA PRO A 24 -1.97 6.93 -6.21
C PRO A 24 -1.65 6.23 -4.87
N TYR A 25 -2.29 6.66 -3.78
CA TYR A 25 -2.15 6.08 -2.45
C TYR A 25 -3.31 5.15 -2.07
N LYS A 26 -4.29 4.95 -2.97
CA LYS A 26 -5.37 3.99 -2.75
C LYS A 26 -4.88 2.59 -3.11
N ASN A 27 -4.84 1.70 -2.12
CA ASN A 27 -4.29 0.33 -2.23
C ASN A 27 -2.82 0.31 -2.66
N PRO A 28 -1.91 0.96 -1.91
CA PRO A 28 -0.50 0.95 -2.26
C PRO A 28 0.06 -0.47 -2.12
N PRO A 29 1.07 -0.83 -2.94
CA PRO A 29 1.75 -2.10 -2.75
C PRO A 29 2.33 -2.15 -1.34
N LYS A 30 2.18 -3.31 -0.68
CA LYS A 30 2.80 -3.53 0.63
C LYS A 30 4.32 -3.44 0.48
N SER A 31 4.94 -2.62 1.33
CA SER A 31 6.40 -2.58 1.43
C SER A 31 6.92 -3.95 1.90
N LYS A 32 8.04 -4.39 1.33
CA LYS A 32 8.78 -5.58 1.80
C LYS A 32 9.57 -5.32 3.08
N LEU A 33 9.61 -4.06 3.54
CA LEU A 33 10.35 -3.62 4.71
C LEU A 33 9.43 -2.84 5.66
N ASN A 34 9.72 -2.95 6.96
CA ASN A 34 9.16 -2.07 7.98
C ASN A 34 9.87 -0.72 7.95
N LEU A 35 9.40 0.20 7.10
CA LEU A 35 10.02 1.51 6.91
C LEU A 35 10.02 2.36 8.19
N LEU A 36 9.01 2.19 9.06
CA LEU A 36 8.92 2.92 10.32
C LEU A 36 10.04 2.52 11.29
N GLU A 37 10.21 1.21 11.50
CA GLU A 37 11.25 0.68 12.39
C GLU A 37 12.65 0.92 11.82
N LEU A 38 12.82 0.81 10.49
CA LEU A 38 14.06 1.16 9.82
C LEU A 38 14.47 2.62 10.07
N GLY A 39 13.51 3.56 9.96
CA GLY A 39 13.76 4.98 10.24
C GLY A 39 14.09 5.26 11.71
N ARG A 40 13.44 4.56 12.65
CA ARG A 40 13.76 4.63 14.08
C ARG A 40 15.16 4.11 14.37
N TYR A 41 15.53 2.99 13.74
CA TYR A 41 16.85 2.41 13.84
C TYR A 41 17.93 3.38 13.33
N ALA A 42 17.77 3.92 12.12
CA ALA A 42 18.71 4.85 11.50
C ALA A 42 18.99 6.05 12.43
N ARG A 43 17.92 6.67 12.96
CA ARG A 43 18.03 7.78 13.92
C ARG A 43 18.77 7.37 15.20
N ARG A 44 18.50 6.18 15.73
CA ARG A 44 19.13 5.68 16.96
C ARG A 44 20.62 5.43 16.79
N VAL A 45 21.06 4.93 15.63
CA VAL A 45 22.48 4.69 15.34
C VAL A 45 23.20 5.91 14.77
N GLY A 46 22.49 7.04 14.60
CA GLY A 46 23.04 8.29 14.09
C GLY A 46 23.39 8.26 12.61
N LYS A 47 22.79 7.35 11.83
CA LYS A 47 23.02 7.22 10.38
C LYS A 47 21.81 7.75 9.60
N LYS A 48 22.06 8.24 8.39
CA LYS A 48 20.99 8.37 7.39
C LYS A 48 20.59 7.01 6.86
N ILE A 49 19.37 6.91 6.31
CA ILE A 49 18.89 5.64 5.71
C ILE A 49 19.80 5.18 4.56
N GLU A 50 20.33 6.13 3.77
CA GLU A 50 21.26 5.87 2.66
C GLU A 50 22.64 5.36 3.10
N GLU A 51 22.97 5.47 4.39
CA GLU A 51 24.24 5.03 4.98
C GLU A 51 24.13 3.65 5.66
N LEU A 52 22.94 3.04 5.65
CA LEU A 52 22.72 1.72 6.23
C LEU A 52 23.27 0.62 5.33
N THR A 53 23.90 -0.38 5.92
CA THR A 53 24.36 -1.57 5.18
C THR A 53 23.19 -2.47 4.82
N ALA A 54 23.41 -3.39 3.86
CA ALA A 54 22.41 -4.36 3.47
C ALA A 54 21.97 -5.25 4.66
N GLU A 55 22.91 -5.62 5.52
CA GLU A 55 22.66 -6.44 6.71
C GLU A 55 21.81 -5.69 7.74
N GLU A 56 22.03 -4.38 7.91
CA GLU A 56 21.19 -3.53 8.77
C GLU A 56 19.77 -3.45 8.21
N ILE A 57 19.60 -3.25 6.90
CA ILE A 57 18.29 -3.14 6.25
C ILE A 57 17.51 -4.45 6.30
N LEU A 58 18.18 -5.59 6.08
CA LEU A 58 17.54 -6.92 6.01
C LEU A 58 16.83 -7.32 7.30
N GLN A 59 17.24 -6.78 8.45
CA GLN A 59 16.59 -7.02 9.75
C GLN A 59 15.13 -6.53 9.78
N PHE A 60 14.76 -5.61 8.89
CA PHE A 60 13.43 -5.00 8.86
C PHE A 60 12.53 -5.59 7.78
N LYS A 61 12.91 -6.72 7.16
CA LYS A 61 12.10 -7.38 6.14
C LYS A 61 10.78 -7.88 6.73
N ILE A 62 9.66 -7.53 6.08
CA ILE A 62 8.32 -8.05 6.37
C ILE A 62 7.97 -9.04 5.26
N GLY A 63 7.38 -10.18 5.65
CA GLY A 63 6.89 -11.23 4.75
C GLY A 63 5.65 -10.84 3.98
#